data_AF-A0A9P1D0I4-F1
#
_entry.id   AF-A0A9P1D0I4-F1
#
_cell.length_a   1.000
_cell.length_b   1.000
_cell.length_c   1.000
_cell.angle_alpha   90.00
_cell.angle_beta   90.00
_cell.angle_gamma   90.00
#
_symmetry.space_group_name_H-M   'P 1'
#
loop_
_entity.id
_entity.type
_entity.pdbx_description
1 polymer ?
#
loop_
_entity_poly.entity_id
_entity_poly.type
_entity_poly.pdbx_seq_one_letter_code
_entity_poly.pdbx_strand_id
1 'polypeptide(L)'
;MERAVTFQRSTQHVAALHEMLVQAVQPGVRGRWQPNPMADWCDAWSNLSSCLYMAEGRAAHAEEQQALEALLCFHALLLHATHWTNAGKTAEEAVTLHCQIPAGDNGRYQQYEQEVRGYHCDEFSAAITDAGNLLAALQGTAGFEIEIRWLLQVIDELSTTQQSMVHGLALPKGGSPRHFALVPYSCCWSPLVLRCLPHMEPEKTCKLCSLKYPVAEGRVHGRFFTCITCASADRALRRNLGSQGSGLDSFSTDESCRFFRSVHRKKQENLGGRLLWTTLRATLVTSLTERRMHTHKTTLRGKQLPLSVWIQQGWPREVVEAQPNEWSEAYQCQVYCVNVKELSWQEEFNRIEQQILQHEQEITQNRKGKKKKAEDGNDAEENASDQGEMDLPATEAEKKSKEKNPEAAAKKERAKNVGIANRAAKAVGPLQQALTTLSQLEQRLAKSNVTVEADLAATCRNVVGQLSGWTEAARSRVAASAGLMDKGGDCAVQLEALPFEAADQKTILQQAAEVAKGLRALLPKPKAKAKAESRSPGRQAGQGSEASLAEVQHSPGASLKRPAAAKADSAPKRRRSKCP
;
A
#
# COMPACT_ATOMS: atom_id res chain seq x y z
N MET A 1 -11.58 34.61 19.23
CA MET A 1 -11.01 34.35 20.58
C MET A 1 -11.87 33.39 21.40
N GLU A 2 -13.19 33.59 21.55
CA GLU A 2 -14.05 32.65 22.33
C GLU A 2 -14.04 31.20 21.85
N ARG A 3 -13.95 30.95 20.53
CA ARG A 3 -13.81 29.59 19.96
C ARG A 3 -12.48 28.91 20.29
N ALA A 4 -11.39 29.69 20.42
CA ALA A 4 -10.08 29.15 20.80
C ALA A 4 -10.03 28.79 22.29
N VAL A 5 -10.71 29.58 23.13
CA VAL A 5 -10.83 29.34 24.58
C VAL A 5 -11.69 28.09 24.89
N THR A 6 -12.76 27.87 24.14
CA THR A 6 -13.58 26.64 24.25
C THR A 6 -12.82 25.41 23.79
N PHE A 7 -12.01 25.53 22.72
CA PHE A 7 -11.17 24.43 22.21
C PHE A 7 -10.08 23.99 23.19
N GLN A 8 -9.33 24.93 23.77
CA GLN A 8 -8.28 24.62 24.76
C GLN A 8 -8.86 23.92 26.01
N ARG A 9 -10.07 24.30 26.41
CA ARG A 9 -10.79 23.67 27.53
C ARG A 9 -11.16 22.21 27.21
N SER A 10 -11.63 21.93 26.00
CA SER A 10 -11.95 20.55 25.56
C SER A 10 -10.73 19.64 25.54
N THR A 11 -9.56 20.12 25.10
CA THR A 11 -8.32 19.32 25.13
C THR A 11 -7.84 19.00 26.54
N GLN A 12 -8.03 19.91 27.51
CA GLN A 12 -7.70 19.67 28.91
C GLN A 12 -8.63 18.63 29.55
N HIS A 13 -9.93 18.66 29.23
CA HIS A 13 -10.88 17.65 29.69
C HIS A 13 -10.57 16.25 29.13
N VAL A 14 -10.22 16.14 27.84
CA VAL A 14 -9.83 14.86 27.22
C VAL A 14 -8.56 14.29 27.86
N ALA A 15 -7.54 15.12 28.09
CA ALA A 15 -6.31 14.71 28.76
C ALA A 15 -6.55 14.25 30.20
N ALA A 16 -7.38 14.99 30.96
CA ALA A 16 -7.75 14.61 32.33
C ALA A 16 -8.53 13.29 32.37
N LEU A 17 -9.45 13.07 31.44
CA LEU A 17 -10.23 11.84 31.32
C LEU A 17 -9.34 10.63 30.99
N HIS A 18 -8.39 10.81 30.07
CA HIS A 18 -7.41 9.80 29.72
C HIS A 18 -6.51 9.44 30.93
N GLU A 19 -5.99 10.44 31.66
CA GLU A 19 -5.16 10.22 32.84
C GLU A 19 -5.95 9.50 33.97
N MET A 20 -7.20 9.90 34.20
CA MET A 20 -8.09 9.26 35.17
C MET A 20 -8.40 7.80 34.83
N LEU A 21 -8.70 7.50 33.56
CA LEU A 21 -8.99 6.13 33.12
C LEU A 21 -7.73 5.26 33.18
N VAL A 22 -6.55 5.80 32.85
CA VAL A 22 -5.27 5.12 33.05
C VAL A 22 -5.03 4.81 34.53
N GLN A 23 -5.38 5.72 35.44
CA GLN A 23 -5.28 5.49 36.89
C GLN A 23 -6.29 4.43 37.39
N ALA A 24 -7.53 4.44 36.88
CA ALA A 24 -8.56 3.46 37.23
C ALA A 24 -8.21 2.02 36.79
N VAL A 25 -7.39 1.87 35.74
CA VAL A 25 -6.92 0.58 35.21
C VAL A 25 -5.65 0.09 35.93
N GLN A 26 -4.97 0.92 36.73
CA GLN A 26 -3.79 0.46 37.47
C GLN A 26 -4.17 -0.51 38.61
N PRO A 27 -3.51 -1.68 38.72
CA PRO A 27 -3.81 -2.65 39.75
C PRO A 27 -3.21 -2.18 41.09
N GLY A 28 -4.04 -1.63 41.99
CA GLY A 28 -3.58 -1.14 43.30
C GLY A 28 -4.56 -1.34 44.45
N VAL A 29 -4.19 -2.23 45.38
CA VAL A 29 -4.70 -2.46 46.76
C VAL A 29 -5.69 -3.62 46.95
N ARG A 30 -5.16 -4.72 47.52
CA ARG A 30 -5.90 -5.87 48.07
C ARG A 30 -6.85 -5.40 49.16
N GLY A 31 -8.14 -5.74 49.06
CA GLY A 31 -9.02 -5.78 50.24
C GLY A 31 -10.48 -5.34 50.09
N ARG A 32 -10.98 -4.97 48.90
CA ARG A 32 -12.43 -4.76 48.70
C ARG A 32 -12.93 -5.52 47.48
N TRP A 33 -14.16 -5.99 47.62
CA TRP A 33 -14.97 -6.81 46.71
C TRP A 33 -14.78 -6.45 45.23
N GLN A 34 -14.40 -7.42 44.39
CA GLN A 34 -14.31 -7.27 42.93
C GLN A 34 -15.51 -7.97 42.27
N PRO A 35 -16.47 -7.25 41.67
CA PRO A 35 -17.22 -7.81 40.54
C PRO A 35 -16.26 -7.95 39.36
N ASN A 36 -16.36 -9.02 38.56
CA ASN A 36 -15.48 -9.31 37.43
C ASN A 36 -15.80 -8.38 36.24
N PRO A 37 -15.02 -7.30 35.96
CA PRO A 37 -15.41 -6.24 35.01
C PRO A 37 -14.55 -6.24 33.73
N MET A 38 -13.63 -7.20 33.55
CA MET A 38 -12.50 -7.00 32.62
C MET A 38 -12.84 -7.10 31.12
N ALA A 39 -13.91 -7.78 30.72
CA ALA A 39 -14.26 -7.91 29.30
C ALA A 39 -14.98 -6.65 28.80
N ASP A 40 -16.05 -6.23 29.48
CA ASP A 40 -16.85 -5.07 29.09
C ASP A 40 -16.06 -3.75 29.20
N TRP A 41 -15.11 -3.67 30.13
CA TRP A 41 -14.23 -2.50 30.25
C TRP A 41 -13.21 -2.38 29.12
N CYS A 42 -12.70 -3.50 28.59
CA CYS A 42 -11.74 -3.45 27.49
C CYS A 42 -12.42 -3.00 26.19
N ASP A 43 -13.64 -3.46 25.94
CA ASP A 43 -14.40 -3.09 24.75
C ASP A 43 -14.89 -1.63 24.84
N ALA A 44 -15.43 -1.22 25.99
CA ALA A 44 -15.79 0.18 26.25
C ALA A 44 -14.57 1.12 26.14
N TRP A 45 -13.41 0.71 26.67
CA TRP A 45 -12.16 1.47 26.55
C TRP A 45 -11.65 1.57 25.11
N SER A 46 -11.71 0.47 24.35
CA SER A 46 -11.32 0.45 22.94
C SER A 46 -12.20 1.40 22.13
N ASN A 47 -13.51 1.39 22.36
CA ASN A 47 -14.47 2.26 21.68
C ASN A 47 -14.27 3.73 22.07
N LEU A 48 -14.12 4.03 23.37
CA LEU A 48 -13.91 5.40 23.86
C LEU A 48 -12.57 5.97 23.38
N SER A 49 -11.49 5.20 23.42
CA SER A 49 -10.17 5.65 22.95
C SER A 49 -10.18 5.93 21.44
N SER A 50 -10.89 5.11 20.66
CA SER A 50 -11.06 5.33 19.22
C SER A 50 -11.83 6.63 18.95
N CYS A 51 -12.89 6.90 19.72
CA CYS A 51 -13.63 8.16 19.63
C CYS A 51 -12.77 9.38 20.02
N LEU A 52 -11.93 9.26 21.06
CA LEU A 52 -11.02 10.33 21.48
C LEU A 52 -9.92 10.59 20.44
N TYR A 53 -9.30 9.55 19.88
CA TYR A 53 -8.33 9.69 18.78
C TYR A 53 -8.98 10.31 17.53
N MET A 54 -10.23 9.97 17.23
CA MET A 54 -10.98 10.60 16.14
C MET A 54 -11.30 12.07 16.44
N ALA A 55 -11.64 12.41 17.68
CA ALA A 55 -11.87 13.80 18.09
C ALA A 55 -10.57 14.63 18.00
N GLU A 56 -9.43 14.09 18.44
CA GLU A 56 -8.11 14.69 18.27
C GLU A 56 -7.73 14.85 16.78
N GLY A 57 -8.01 13.84 15.96
CA GLY A 57 -7.79 13.89 14.51
C GLY A 57 -8.65 14.95 13.81
N ARG A 58 -9.93 15.06 14.18
CA ARG A 58 -10.82 16.13 13.67
C ARG A 58 -10.39 17.51 14.16
N ALA A 59 -9.91 17.61 15.38
CA ALA A 59 -9.37 18.85 15.94
C ALA A 59 -8.12 19.31 15.15
N ALA A 60 -7.18 18.40 14.88
CA ALA A 60 -6.00 18.67 14.05
C ALA A 60 -6.35 18.99 12.59
N HIS A 61 -7.30 18.26 11.99
CA HIS A 61 -7.76 18.54 10.62
C HIS A 61 -8.51 19.86 10.53
N ALA A 62 -9.30 20.23 11.55
CA ALA A 62 -9.95 21.54 11.61
C ALA A 62 -8.92 22.67 11.71
N GLU A 63 -7.82 22.47 12.45
CA GLU A 63 -6.69 23.41 12.52
C GLU A 63 -5.96 23.53 11.17
N GLU A 64 -5.72 22.40 10.49
CA GLU A 64 -5.12 22.38 9.14
C GLU A 64 -6.03 23.02 8.09
N GLN A 65 -7.34 22.77 8.16
CA GLN A 65 -8.33 23.37 7.27
C GLN A 65 -8.49 24.87 7.54
N GLN A 66 -8.44 25.31 8.80
CA GLN A 66 -8.43 26.72 9.16
C GLN A 66 -7.14 27.42 8.67
N ALA A 67 -6.00 26.74 8.72
CA ALA A 67 -4.75 27.23 8.14
C ALA A 67 -4.81 27.31 6.61
N LEU A 68 -5.43 26.34 5.95
CA LEU A 68 -5.65 26.33 4.50
C LEU A 68 -6.60 27.45 4.07
N GLU A 69 -7.72 27.64 4.77
CA GLU A 69 -8.66 28.73 4.53
C GLU A 69 -8.00 30.10 4.75
N ALA A 70 -7.19 30.24 5.81
CA ALA A 70 -6.40 31.45 6.04
C ALA A 70 -5.38 31.71 4.92
N LEU A 71 -4.71 30.67 4.41
CA LEU A 71 -3.79 30.76 3.27
C LEU A 71 -4.50 31.12 1.97
N LEU A 72 -5.69 30.57 1.73
CA LEU A 72 -6.51 30.90 0.57
C LEU A 72 -7.04 32.33 0.64
N CYS A 73 -7.45 32.79 1.82
CA CYS A 73 -7.84 34.19 2.05
C CYS A 73 -6.64 35.13 1.87
N PHE A 74 -5.47 34.76 2.37
CA PHE A 74 -4.23 35.52 2.18
C PHE A 74 -3.80 35.58 0.71
N HIS A 75 -3.90 34.47 -0.02
CA HIS A 75 -3.62 34.40 -1.46
C HIS A 75 -4.63 35.23 -2.27
N ALA A 76 -5.92 35.18 -1.93
CA ALA A 76 -6.95 36.02 -2.54
C ALA A 76 -6.69 37.52 -2.28
N LEU A 77 -6.28 37.89 -1.07
CA LEU A 77 -5.88 39.25 -0.72
C LEU A 77 -4.63 39.71 -1.50
N LEU A 78 -3.64 38.84 -1.69
CA LEU A 78 -2.45 39.12 -2.50
C LEU A 78 -2.79 39.29 -3.99
N LEU A 79 -3.67 38.47 -4.54
CA LEU A 79 -4.18 38.61 -5.90
C LEU A 79 -4.97 39.92 -6.05
N HIS A 80 -5.77 40.28 -5.05
CA HIS A 80 -6.52 41.53 -5.05
C HIS A 80 -5.60 42.75 -5.00
N ALA A 81 -4.55 42.72 -4.16
CA ALA A 81 -3.56 43.79 -4.05
C ALA A 81 -2.75 43.98 -5.35
N THR A 82 -2.38 42.88 -6.01
CA THR A 82 -1.64 42.90 -7.28
C THR A 82 -2.52 43.29 -8.48
N HIS A 83 -3.82 43.02 -8.43
CA HIS A 83 -4.77 43.49 -9.44
C HIS A 83 -5.10 44.98 -9.26
N TRP A 84 -5.13 45.48 -8.02
CA TRP A 84 -5.36 46.89 -7.70
C TRP A 84 -4.23 47.80 -8.20
N THR A 85 -2.98 47.34 -8.14
CA THR A 85 -1.84 48.09 -8.72
C THR A 85 -1.92 48.25 -10.24
N ASN A 86 -2.74 47.44 -10.93
CA ASN A 86 -2.78 47.39 -12.39
C ASN A 86 -4.05 47.98 -13.04
N ALA A 87 -5.14 48.21 -12.30
CA ALA A 87 -6.45 48.41 -12.94
C ALA A 87 -7.20 49.72 -12.64
N GLY A 88 -6.81 50.55 -11.66
CA GLY A 88 -7.40 51.89 -11.49
C GLY A 88 -8.93 51.98 -11.50
N LYS A 89 -9.64 51.01 -10.89
CA LYS A 89 -11.12 50.97 -10.82
C LYS A 89 -11.64 50.97 -9.39
N THR A 90 -12.86 51.49 -9.21
CA THR A 90 -13.51 51.71 -7.90
C THR A 90 -14.11 50.43 -7.30
N ALA A 91 -14.21 50.41 -5.96
CA ALA A 91 -14.54 49.22 -5.16
C ALA A 91 -15.97 48.66 -5.37
N GLU A 92 -16.90 49.44 -5.94
CA GLU A 92 -18.31 49.05 -6.06
C GLU A 92 -18.59 48.07 -7.22
N GLU A 93 -17.76 48.04 -8.27
CA GLU A 93 -17.94 47.11 -9.40
C GLU A 93 -17.47 45.67 -9.09
N ALA A 94 -16.70 45.47 -8.01
CA ALA A 94 -16.07 44.18 -7.68
C ALA A 94 -17.01 43.20 -6.95
N VAL A 95 -18.03 43.70 -6.25
CA VAL A 95 -18.94 42.88 -5.44
C VAL A 95 -19.92 42.09 -6.32
N THR A 96 -20.19 42.54 -7.54
CA THR A 96 -21.21 41.95 -8.43
C THR A 96 -20.69 40.76 -9.25
N LEU A 97 -19.37 40.53 -9.31
CA LEU A 97 -18.78 39.45 -10.13
C LEU A 97 -18.60 38.10 -9.40
N HIS A 98 -18.99 38.00 -8.13
CA HIS A 98 -18.57 36.90 -7.27
C HIS A 98 -19.48 35.64 -7.25
N CYS A 99 -20.44 35.48 -8.17
CA CYS A 99 -21.44 34.39 -8.10
C CYS A 99 -21.38 33.30 -9.19
N GLN A 100 -20.27 33.08 -9.90
CA GLN A 100 -20.18 31.95 -10.84
C GLN A 100 -18.80 31.26 -10.81
N ILE A 101 -18.71 30.15 -10.07
CA ILE A 101 -17.61 29.16 -10.17
C ILE A 101 -18.21 27.86 -10.76
N PRO A 102 -17.59 27.18 -11.74
CA PRO A 102 -18.20 26.06 -12.44
C PRO A 102 -18.21 24.79 -11.57
N ALA A 103 -19.37 24.14 -11.48
CA ALA A 103 -19.57 22.86 -10.82
C ALA A 103 -18.97 21.72 -11.67
N GLY A 104 -17.84 21.17 -11.24
CA GLY A 104 -17.15 20.11 -11.98
C GLY A 104 -16.32 19.19 -11.09
N ASP A 105 -16.88 18.67 -10.00
CA ASP A 105 -16.51 17.37 -9.37
C ASP A 105 -17.33 16.99 -8.11
N ASN A 106 -18.52 17.58 -7.91
CA ASN A 106 -19.32 17.38 -6.69
C ASN A 106 -19.81 15.95 -6.45
N GLY A 107 -19.89 15.09 -7.48
CA GLY A 107 -20.48 13.75 -7.36
C GLY A 107 -19.65 12.75 -6.55
N ARG A 108 -18.32 12.74 -6.73
CA ARG A 108 -17.43 11.84 -5.98
C ARG A 108 -17.27 12.24 -4.52
N TYR A 109 -17.25 13.55 -4.27
CA TYR A 109 -17.19 14.08 -2.91
C TYR A 109 -18.48 13.80 -2.14
N GLN A 110 -19.66 13.98 -2.76
CA GLN A 110 -20.94 13.66 -2.15
C GLN A 110 -21.09 12.16 -1.82
N GLN A 111 -20.56 11.27 -2.67
CA GLN A 111 -20.59 9.84 -2.41
C GLN A 111 -19.66 9.45 -1.25
N TYR A 112 -18.43 10.00 -1.21
CA TYR A 112 -17.52 9.83 -0.08
C TYR A 112 -18.12 10.38 1.22
N GLU A 113 -18.73 11.57 1.18
CA GLU A 113 -19.45 12.13 2.34
C GLU A 113 -20.60 11.25 2.80
N GLN A 114 -21.38 10.64 1.89
CA GLN A 114 -22.48 9.75 2.27
C GLN A 114 -21.98 8.45 2.92
N GLU A 115 -20.92 7.85 2.37
CA GLU A 115 -20.31 6.62 2.92
C GLU A 115 -19.67 6.88 4.29
N VAL A 116 -18.98 8.01 4.44
CA VAL A 116 -18.37 8.45 5.71
C VAL A 116 -19.46 8.83 6.74
N ARG A 117 -20.55 9.51 6.31
CA ARG A 117 -21.68 9.86 7.20
C ARG A 117 -22.41 8.64 7.73
N GLY A 118 -22.66 7.62 6.90
CA GLY A 118 -23.32 6.38 7.33
C GLY A 118 -22.52 5.62 8.40
N TYR A 119 -21.20 5.53 8.22
CA TYR A 119 -20.29 4.88 9.17
C TYR A 119 -20.23 5.61 10.53
N HIS A 120 -20.32 6.94 10.54
CA HIS A 120 -20.24 7.73 11.77
C HIS A 120 -21.49 7.67 12.65
N CYS A 121 -22.70 7.60 12.08
CA CYS A 121 -23.93 7.56 12.88
C CYS A 121 -24.02 6.31 13.76
N ASP A 122 -23.53 5.17 13.26
CA ASP A 122 -23.55 3.90 13.98
C ASP A 122 -22.51 3.89 15.12
N GLU A 123 -21.30 4.39 14.87
CA GLU A 123 -20.25 4.50 15.90
C GLU A 123 -20.61 5.52 17.00
N PHE A 124 -21.21 6.67 16.66
CA PHE A 124 -21.68 7.62 17.66
C PHE A 124 -22.82 7.04 18.52
N SER A 125 -23.76 6.30 17.92
CA SER A 125 -24.83 5.64 18.68
C SER A 125 -24.30 4.56 19.63
N ALA A 126 -23.29 3.80 19.20
CA ALA A 126 -22.59 2.85 20.05
C ALA A 126 -21.87 3.55 21.20
N ALA A 127 -21.15 4.65 20.93
CA ALA A 127 -20.43 5.43 21.94
C ALA A 127 -21.38 6.06 22.99
N ILE A 128 -22.55 6.57 22.58
CA ILE A 128 -23.57 7.08 23.51
C ILE A 128 -24.07 5.94 24.42
N THR A 129 -24.32 4.77 23.84
CA THR A 129 -24.82 3.61 24.58
C THR A 129 -23.78 3.12 25.60
N ASP A 130 -22.52 3.03 25.19
CA ASP A 130 -21.40 2.60 26.04
C ASP A 130 -21.11 3.62 27.14
N ALA A 131 -21.14 4.93 26.84
CA ALA A 131 -21.01 5.98 27.84
C ALA A 131 -22.17 5.99 28.83
N GLY A 132 -23.40 5.71 28.38
CA GLY A 132 -24.57 5.53 29.25
C GLY A 132 -24.43 4.31 30.17
N ASN A 133 -23.95 3.19 29.65
CA ASN A 133 -23.66 1.98 30.44
C ASN A 133 -22.56 2.22 31.48
N LEU A 134 -21.52 2.97 31.10
CA LEU A 134 -20.44 3.37 31.99
C LEU A 134 -20.93 4.30 33.11
N LEU A 135 -21.79 5.29 32.77
CA LEU A 135 -22.41 6.17 33.75
C LEU A 135 -23.24 5.38 34.76
N ALA A 136 -24.07 4.44 34.27
CA ALA A 136 -24.89 3.58 35.12
C ALA A 136 -24.02 2.69 36.04
N ALA A 137 -22.92 2.16 35.54
CA ALA A 137 -21.99 1.34 36.31
C ALA A 137 -21.22 2.14 37.38
N LEU A 138 -21.06 3.45 37.20
CA LEU A 138 -20.29 4.33 38.09
C LEU A 138 -21.16 5.20 39.00
N GLN A 139 -22.49 5.03 38.97
CA GLN A 139 -23.41 5.74 39.87
C GLN A 139 -23.01 5.54 41.34
N GLY A 140 -22.74 6.65 42.05
CA GLY A 140 -22.29 6.67 43.44
C GLY A 140 -20.80 6.97 43.66
N THR A 141 -20.01 7.09 42.58
CA THR A 141 -18.61 7.57 42.67
C THR A 141 -18.54 9.06 42.35
N ALA A 142 -18.34 9.88 43.40
CA ALA A 142 -18.51 11.34 43.36
C ALA A 142 -17.52 12.12 42.46
N GLY A 143 -16.66 11.43 41.69
CA GLY A 143 -15.68 12.05 40.79
C GLY A 143 -15.68 11.55 39.35
N PHE A 144 -16.60 10.66 38.96
CA PHE A 144 -16.72 10.19 37.56
C PHE A 144 -17.98 10.72 36.87
N GLU A 145 -18.98 11.12 37.65
CA GLU A 145 -20.28 11.50 37.13
C GLU A 145 -20.26 12.84 36.37
N ILE A 146 -19.39 13.78 36.75
CA ILE A 146 -19.29 15.09 36.10
C ILE A 146 -18.65 14.94 34.72
N GLU A 147 -17.59 14.15 34.64
CA GLU A 147 -16.78 13.90 33.45
C GLU A 147 -17.55 13.09 32.41
N ILE A 148 -18.28 12.06 32.83
CA ILE A 148 -19.10 11.25 31.92
C ILE A 148 -20.32 12.03 31.43
N ARG A 149 -20.96 12.84 32.28
CA ARG A 149 -22.03 13.75 31.84
C ARG A 149 -21.53 14.78 30.84
N TRP A 150 -20.33 15.33 31.04
CA TRP A 150 -19.70 16.22 30.06
C TRP A 150 -19.47 15.51 28.72
N LEU A 151 -18.97 14.27 28.76
CA LEU A 151 -18.72 13.48 27.55
C LEU A 151 -20.02 13.17 26.80
N LEU A 152 -21.09 12.80 27.51
CA LEU A 152 -22.43 12.62 26.94
C LEU A 152 -22.99 13.92 26.35
N GLN A 153 -22.79 15.06 27.01
CA GLN A 153 -23.20 16.36 26.51
C GLN A 153 -22.44 16.73 25.22
N VAL A 154 -21.13 16.51 25.16
CA VAL A 154 -20.32 16.75 23.96
C VAL A 154 -20.78 15.88 22.80
N ILE A 155 -21.07 14.60 23.05
CA ILE A 155 -21.57 13.70 22.00
C ILE A 155 -22.96 14.15 21.52
N ASP A 156 -23.85 14.58 22.44
CA ASP A 156 -25.18 15.09 22.10
C ASP A 156 -25.10 16.40 21.29
N GLU A 157 -24.21 17.34 21.66
CA GLU A 157 -23.97 18.57 20.91
C GLU A 157 -23.42 18.30 19.50
N LEU A 158 -22.52 17.32 19.35
CA LEU A 158 -21.99 16.88 18.04
C LEU A 158 -23.07 16.23 17.17
N SER A 159 -23.93 15.40 17.78
CA SER A 159 -25.09 14.77 17.12
C SER A 159 -26.11 15.83 16.66
N THR A 160 -26.43 16.79 17.54
CA THR A 160 -27.39 17.87 17.25
C THR A 160 -26.85 18.82 16.18
N THR A 161 -25.55 19.13 16.21
CA THR A 161 -24.89 19.95 15.19
C THR A 161 -24.95 19.26 13.82
N GLN A 162 -24.73 17.94 13.76
CA GLN A 162 -24.92 17.17 12.52
C GLN A 162 -26.38 17.20 12.03
N GLN A 163 -27.36 17.03 12.92
CA GLN A 163 -28.78 17.09 12.54
C GLN A 163 -29.20 18.48 12.03
N SER A 164 -28.65 19.56 12.58
CA SER A 164 -28.94 20.93 12.12
C SER A 164 -28.41 21.20 10.70
N MET A 165 -27.26 20.62 10.34
CA MET A 165 -26.69 20.71 8.98
C MET A 165 -27.53 19.94 7.95
N VAL A 166 -28.28 18.91 8.37
CA VAL A 166 -29.21 18.16 7.51
C VAL A 166 -30.44 19.00 7.14
N HIS A 167 -30.91 19.87 8.04
CA HIS A 167 -32.10 20.70 7.80
C HIS A 167 -31.80 22.07 7.15
N GLY A 168 -30.54 22.52 7.14
CA GLY A 168 -30.13 23.83 6.61
C GLY A 168 -30.02 23.95 5.07
N LEU A 169 -30.19 22.87 4.31
CA LEU A 169 -30.08 22.86 2.84
C LEU A 169 -31.44 22.80 2.10
N ALA A 170 -32.49 23.39 2.68
CA ALA A 170 -33.73 23.65 1.96
C ALA A 170 -33.60 24.97 1.15
N LEU A 171 -33.30 24.84 -0.14
CA LEU A 171 -33.39 25.94 -1.12
C LEU A 171 -34.83 26.51 -1.17
N PRO A 172 -35.01 27.84 -1.31
CA PRO A 172 -36.34 28.42 -1.44
C PRO A 172 -36.89 28.15 -2.84
N LYS A 173 -37.90 27.28 -2.95
CA LYS A 173 -38.74 27.18 -4.15
C LYS A 173 -40.11 27.77 -3.85
N GLY A 174 -40.35 28.95 -4.42
CA GLY A 174 -41.69 29.46 -4.63
C GLY A 174 -42.47 28.51 -5.55
N GLY A 175 -43.63 28.07 -5.09
CA GLY A 175 -44.53 27.20 -5.84
C GLY A 175 -45.78 26.87 -5.02
N SER A 176 -46.92 27.40 -5.47
CA SER A 176 -48.28 27.30 -4.93
C SER A 176 -48.69 25.91 -4.39
N PRO A 177 -49.53 25.83 -3.34
CA PRO A 177 -49.87 24.60 -2.65
C PRO A 177 -50.83 23.73 -3.47
N ARG A 178 -50.54 22.42 -3.55
CA ARG A 178 -51.54 21.40 -3.85
C ARG A 178 -51.69 20.49 -2.63
N HIS A 179 -52.94 20.40 -2.18
CA HIS A 179 -53.43 19.53 -1.13
C HIS A 179 -52.88 18.11 -1.26
N PHE A 180 -52.13 17.66 -0.26
CA PHE A 180 -51.97 16.23 0.04
C PHE A 180 -52.74 15.92 1.30
N ALA A 181 -53.71 15.03 1.16
CA ALA A 181 -54.57 14.54 2.20
C ALA A 181 -53.75 13.75 3.25
N LEU A 182 -53.98 14.09 4.51
CA LEU A 182 -53.54 13.34 5.68
C LEU A 182 -54.17 11.95 5.66
N VAL A 183 -53.34 10.90 5.54
CA VAL A 183 -53.74 9.53 5.87
C VAL A 183 -53.42 9.32 7.35
N PRO A 184 -54.39 8.99 8.20
CA PRO A 184 -54.16 8.79 9.63
C PRO A 184 -53.49 7.43 9.85
N TYR A 185 -52.23 7.44 10.29
CA TYR A 185 -51.59 6.26 10.85
C TYR A 185 -52.20 5.97 12.22
N SER A 186 -53.14 5.03 12.20
CA SER A 186 -53.72 4.37 13.37
C SER A 186 -52.62 3.61 14.14
N CYS A 187 -52.31 4.11 15.34
CA CYS A 187 -51.55 3.43 16.37
C CYS A 187 -52.24 2.14 16.82
N CYS A 188 -51.90 1.00 16.21
CA CYS A 188 -52.13 -0.32 16.80
C CYS A 188 -50.81 -0.81 17.41
N TRP A 189 -50.65 -0.54 18.70
CA TRP A 189 -49.67 -1.20 19.55
C TRP A 189 -50.09 -2.66 19.74
N SER A 190 -49.47 -3.57 18.98
CA SER A 190 -49.49 -5.00 19.31
C SER A 190 -48.34 -5.34 20.26
N PRO A 191 -48.60 -5.90 21.45
CA PRO A 191 -47.58 -6.37 22.36
C PRO A 191 -47.18 -7.80 21.96
N LEU A 192 -46.36 -7.93 20.92
CA LEU A 192 -45.77 -9.22 20.52
C LEU A 192 -44.44 -9.01 19.78
N VAL A 193 -43.61 -8.08 20.27
CA VAL A 193 -42.18 -8.09 19.97
C VAL A 193 -41.53 -8.99 21.02
N LEU A 194 -41.74 -10.29 20.87
CA LEU A 194 -40.85 -11.28 21.46
C LEU A 194 -39.50 -11.05 20.75
N ARG A 195 -38.61 -10.28 21.39
CA ARG A 195 -37.23 -10.06 20.94
C ARG A 195 -36.64 -11.44 20.62
N CYS A 196 -36.53 -11.76 19.34
CA CYS A 196 -35.64 -12.81 18.88
C CYS A 196 -34.24 -12.38 19.32
N LEU A 197 -33.80 -12.88 20.48
CA LEU A 197 -32.41 -12.78 20.86
C LEU A 197 -31.62 -13.37 19.69
N PRO A 198 -30.65 -12.62 19.11
CA PRO A 198 -29.85 -13.15 18.03
C PRO A 198 -29.29 -14.48 18.50
N HIS A 199 -29.65 -15.54 17.79
CA HIS A 199 -29.13 -16.87 18.04
C HIS A 199 -27.61 -16.75 17.90
N MET A 200 -26.91 -16.71 19.03
CA MET A 200 -25.44 -16.62 19.07
C MET A 200 -24.92 -17.87 18.38
N GLU A 201 -24.51 -17.72 17.12
CA GLU A 201 -23.95 -18.83 16.37
C GLU A 201 -22.74 -19.38 17.14
N PRO A 202 -22.62 -20.71 17.25
CA PRO A 202 -21.54 -21.30 18.02
C PRO A 202 -20.19 -20.85 17.45
N GLU A 203 -19.39 -20.16 18.25
CA GLU A 203 -18.04 -19.76 17.85
C GLU A 203 -17.06 -20.95 17.95
N LYS A 204 -16.10 -21.02 17.01
CA LYS A 204 -15.02 -22.01 17.03
C LYS A 204 -13.66 -21.32 16.86
N THR A 205 -12.65 -21.84 17.55
CA THR A 205 -11.26 -21.35 17.44
C THR A 205 -10.55 -21.97 16.25
N CYS A 206 -10.00 -21.15 15.37
CA CYS A 206 -9.22 -21.59 14.22
C CYS A 206 -7.89 -22.21 14.66
N LYS A 207 -7.58 -23.43 14.20
CA LYS A 207 -6.32 -24.14 14.51
C LYS A 207 -5.07 -23.37 14.09
N LEU A 208 -5.14 -22.60 13.00
CA LEU A 208 -3.98 -21.96 12.38
C LEU A 208 -3.68 -20.58 12.94
N CYS A 209 -4.68 -19.72 13.19
CA CYS A 209 -4.46 -18.38 13.73
C CYS A 209 -4.89 -18.20 15.20
N SER A 210 -5.49 -19.23 15.81
CA SER A 210 -5.99 -19.21 17.19
C SER A 210 -6.94 -18.03 17.50
N LEU A 211 -7.69 -17.57 16.50
CA LEU A 211 -8.77 -16.58 16.65
C LEU A 211 -10.13 -17.30 16.59
N LYS A 212 -11.14 -16.73 17.25
CA LYS A 212 -12.52 -17.24 17.24
C LYS A 212 -13.26 -16.71 16.02
N TYR A 213 -14.06 -17.56 15.39
CA TYR A 213 -14.91 -17.20 14.26
C TYR A 213 -16.27 -17.91 14.37
N PRO A 214 -17.33 -17.35 13.77
CA PRO A 214 -18.55 -18.08 13.48
C PRO A 214 -18.24 -19.35 12.67
N VAL A 215 -19.00 -20.43 12.88
CA VAL A 215 -18.81 -21.69 12.13
C VAL A 215 -18.97 -21.47 10.62
N ALA A 216 -19.82 -20.51 10.21
CA ALA A 216 -20.01 -20.13 8.80
C ALA A 216 -18.74 -19.57 8.13
N GLU A 217 -17.80 -19.01 8.89
CA GLU A 217 -16.58 -18.40 8.36
C GLU A 217 -15.39 -19.37 8.27
N GLY A 218 -15.64 -20.67 8.37
CA GLY A 218 -14.60 -21.67 8.30
C GLY A 218 -15.09 -23.03 7.87
N ARG A 219 -14.17 -24.00 7.96
CA ARG A 219 -14.47 -25.40 7.70
C ARG A 219 -14.00 -26.24 8.88
N VAL A 220 -14.89 -27.11 9.36
CA VAL A 220 -14.55 -28.14 10.35
C VAL A 220 -14.05 -29.38 9.60
N HIS A 221 -12.89 -29.88 9.98
CA HIS A 221 -12.32 -31.14 9.49
C HIS A 221 -11.94 -32.01 10.69
N GLY A 222 -12.81 -32.99 11.01
CA GLY A 222 -12.70 -33.78 12.22
C GLY A 222 -12.85 -32.92 13.48
N ARG A 223 -11.83 -32.91 14.35
CA ARG A 223 -11.83 -32.11 15.60
C ARG A 223 -11.31 -30.68 15.42
N PHE A 224 -10.84 -30.33 14.22
CA PHE A 224 -10.19 -29.04 13.99
C PHE A 224 -11.07 -28.12 13.15
N PHE A 225 -11.17 -26.87 13.56
CA PHE A 225 -11.78 -25.81 12.78
C PHE A 225 -10.70 -24.93 12.14
N THR A 226 -10.87 -24.56 10.87
CA THR A 226 -9.96 -23.64 10.17
C THR A 226 -10.79 -22.56 9.48
N CYS A 227 -10.51 -21.28 9.76
CA CYS A 227 -11.21 -20.18 9.10
C CYS A 227 -10.87 -20.12 7.59
N ILE A 228 -11.78 -19.55 6.79
CA ILE A 228 -11.68 -19.50 5.32
C ILE A 228 -10.36 -18.85 4.86
N THR A 229 -9.92 -17.79 5.55
CA THR A 229 -8.68 -17.07 5.20
C THR A 229 -7.45 -17.95 5.43
N CYS A 230 -7.33 -18.59 6.59
CA CYS A 230 -6.20 -19.47 6.88
C CYS A 230 -6.21 -20.72 5.98
N ALA A 231 -7.38 -21.32 5.73
CA ALA A 231 -7.52 -22.45 4.82
C ALA A 231 -7.16 -22.10 3.36
N SER A 232 -7.47 -20.88 2.93
CA SER A 232 -7.12 -20.40 1.59
C SER A 232 -5.62 -20.10 1.47
N ALA A 233 -5.02 -19.52 2.51
CA ALA A 233 -3.58 -19.29 2.58
C ALA A 233 -2.79 -20.62 2.59
N ASP A 234 -3.18 -21.59 3.42
CA ASP A 234 -2.54 -22.92 3.47
C ASP A 234 -2.63 -23.65 2.13
N ARG A 235 -3.81 -23.65 1.48
CA ARG A 235 -3.96 -24.21 0.13
C ARG A 235 -3.08 -23.51 -0.90
N ALA A 236 -2.97 -22.18 -0.83
CA ALA A 236 -2.11 -21.41 -1.74
C ALA A 236 -0.62 -21.75 -1.52
N LEU A 237 -0.17 -21.90 -0.27
CA LEU A 237 1.18 -22.34 0.07
C LEU A 237 1.47 -23.73 -0.49
N ARG A 238 0.60 -24.72 -0.22
CA ARG A 238 0.74 -26.08 -0.76
C ARG A 238 0.73 -26.12 -2.28
N ARG A 239 -0.09 -25.26 -2.92
CA ARG A 239 -0.17 -25.19 -4.38
C ARG A 239 1.08 -24.57 -4.99
N ASN A 240 1.76 -23.62 -4.37
CA ASN A 240 2.91 -22.96 -4.99
C ASN A 240 4.25 -23.56 -4.56
N LEU A 241 4.36 -24.02 -3.31
CA LEU A 241 5.61 -24.51 -2.71
C LEU A 241 5.62 -26.01 -2.42
N GLY A 242 4.48 -26.71 -2.60
CA GLY A 242 4.35 -28.11 -2.19
C GLY A 242 4.14 -28.27 -0.68
N SER A 243 4.15 -29.51 -0.19
CA SER A 243 4.00 -29.80 1.25
C SER A 243 5.19 -29.31 2.06
N GLN A 244 6.41 -29.52 1.57
CA GLN A 244 7.64 -29.22 2.34
C GLN A 244 8.24 -27.84 2.06
N GLY A 245 7.93 -27.20 0.93
CA GLY A 245 8.60 -25.95 0.53
C GLY A 245 8.18 -24.71 1.32
N SER A 246 7.15 -24.79 2.16
CA SER A 246 6.69 -23.65 2.97
C SER A 246 7.57 -23.39 4.19
N GLY A 247 8.30 -24.39 4.69
CA GLY A 247 9.05 -24.31 5.94
C GLY A 247 8.19 -24.11 7.21
N LEU A 248 6.87 -24.02 7.08
CA LEU A 248 5.95 -23.82 8.21
C LEU A 248 5.90 -25.03 9.15
N ASP A 249 6.21 -26.23 8.65
CA ASP A 249 6.30 -27.44 9.47
C ASP A 249 7.35 -27.33 10.58
N SER A 250 8.35 -26.45 10.37
CA SER A 250 9.36 -26.19 11.39
C SER A 250 8.91 -25.14 12.42
N PHE A 251 7.81 -24.41 12.20
CA PHE A 251 7.36 -23.35 13.10
C PHE A 251 6.79 -23.96 14.39
N SER A 252 7.06 -23.30 15.52
CA SER A 252 6.25 -23.53 16.72
C SER A 252 4.79 -23.12 16.49
N THR A 253 3.88 -23.65 17.32
CA THR A 253 2.45 -23.32 17.25
C THR A 253 2.21 -21.81 17.30
N ASP A 254 2.93 -21.09 18.16
CA ASP A 254 2.80 -19.64 18.32
C ASP A 254 3.33 -18.86 17.11
N GLU A 255 4.47 -19.27 16.54
CA GLU A 255 5.01 -18.67 15.31
C GLU A 255 4.05 -18.88 14.14
N SER A 256 3.47 -20.07 14.02
CA SER A 256 2.45 -20.38 13.01
C SER A 256 1.21 -19.47 13.19
N CYS A 257 0.73 -19.33 14.43
CA CYS A 257 -0.37 -18.42 14.75
C CYS A 257 -0.06 -16.97 14.38
N ARG A 258 1.13 -16.47 14.71
CA ARG A 258 1.58 -15.11 14.36
C ARG A 258 1.64 -14.90 12.85
N PHE A 259 2.18 -15.88 12.11
CA PHE A 259 2.21 -15.84 10.65
C PHE A 259 0.81 -15.71 10.06
N PHE A 260 -0.12 -16.59 10.43
CA PHE A 260 -1.49 -16.54 9.90
C PHE A 260 -2.26 -15.30 10.33
N ARG A 261 -2.01 -14.75 11.54
CA ARG A 261 -2.56 -13.44 11.95
C ARG A 261 -2.03 -12.29 11.09
N SER A 262 -0.74 -12.32 10.74
CA SER A 262 -0.15 -11.34 9.81
C SER A 262 -0.78 -11.44 8.42
N VAL A 263 -1.05 -12.66 7.94
CA VAL A 263 -1.78 -12.89 6.68
C VAL A 263 -3.20 -12.30 6.73
N HIS A 264 -3.91 -12.43 7.85
CA HIS A 264 -5.23 -11.80 8.04
C HIS A 264 -5.15 -10.28 7.92
N ARG A 265 -4.23 -9.65 8.65
CA ARG A 265 -4.02 -8.20 8.59
C ARG A 265 -3.69 -7.74 7.16
N LYS A 266 -2.80 -8.45 6.47
CA LYS A 266 -2.46 -8.16 5.06
C LYS A 266 -3.61 -8.40 4.08
N LYS A 267 -4.55 -9.30 4.38
CA LYS A 267 -5.79 -9.46 3.58
C LYS A 267 -6.71 -8.27 3.76
N GLN A 268 -6.86 -7.75 4.98
CA GLN A 268 -7.68 -6.58 5.29
C GLN A 268 -7.11 -5.29 4.66
N GLU A 269 -5.78 -5.13 4.68
CA GLU A 269 -5.09 -3.99 4.02
C GLU A 269 -5.26 -3.98 2.49
N ASN A 270 -5.48 -5.15 1.87
CA ASN A 270 -5.71 -5.23 0.43
C ASN A 270 -7.17 -4.86 0.10
N LEU A 271 -7.36 -3.71 -0.55
CA LEU A 271 -8.67 -3.15 -0.96
C LEU A 271 -9.59 -4.12 -1.72
N GLY A 272 -9.04 -5.18 -2.33
CA GLY A 272 -9.82 -6.20 -3.04
C GLY A 272 -10.31 -7.38 -2.20
N GLY A 273 -10.04 -7.41 -0.88
CA GLY A 273 -10.41 -8.50 0.04
C GLY A 273 -9.82 -9.88 -0.31
N ARG A 274 -9.10 -10.00 -1.42
CA ARG A 274 -8.51 -11.25 -1.93
C ARG A 274 -7.03 -11.31 -1.53
N LEU A 275 -6.64 -12.46 -0.98
CA LEU A 275 -5.25 -12.72 -0.66
C LEU A 275 -4.46 -13.06 -1.94
N LEU A 276 -3.60 -12.15 -2.37
CA LEU A 276 -2.69 -12.35 -3.50
C LEU A 276 -1.51 -13.25 -3.10
N TRP A 277 -1.05 -14.09 -4.02
CA TRP A 277 0.12 -14.96 -3.79
C TRP A 277 1.37 -14.14 -3.44
N THR A 278 1.58 -13.00 -4.10
CA THR A 278 2.71 -12.10 -3.86
C THR A 278 2.73 -11.61 -2.42
N THR A 279 1.57 -11.22 -1.87
CA THR A 279 1.44 -10.81 -0.47
C THR A 279 1.74 -11.97 0.47
N LEU A 280 1.15 -13.14 0.22
CA LEU A 280 1.37 -14.34 1.05
C LEU A 280 2.83 -14.77 1.07
N ARG A 281 3.49 -14.76 -0.09
CA ARG A 281 4.94 -15.02 -0.22
C ARG A 281 5.75 -13.99 0.54
N ALA A 282 5.47 -12.70 0.40
CA ALA A 282 6.21 -11.65 1.10
C ALA A 282 6.10 -11.79 2.62
N THR A 283 4.90 -12.11 3.13
CA THR A 283 4.68 -12.40 4.55
C THR A 283 5.46 -13.64 4.99
N LEU A 284 5.48 -14.71 4.19
CA LEU A 284 6.22 -15.94 4.50
C LEU A 284 7.73 -15.70 4.56
N VAL A 285 8.29 -15.02 3.56
CA VAL A 285 9.72 -14.65 3.53
C VAL A 285 10.07 -13.87 4.80
N THR A 286 9.28 -12.84 5.12
CA THR A 286 9.52 -12.00 6.31
C THR A 286 9.52 -12.82 7.59
N SER A 287 8.50 -13.67 7.82
CA SER A 287 8.42 -14.50 9.02
C SER A 287 9.54 -15.53 9.13
N LEU A 288 9.97 -16.12 8.00
CA LEU A 288 11.13 -17.01 7.98
C LEU A 288 12.43 -16.26 8.28
N THR A 289 12.58 -15.02 7.78
CA THR A 289 13.76 -14.18 8.03
C THR A 289 13.83 -13.78 9.49
N GLU A 290 12.74 -13.26 10.05
CA GLU A 290 12.61 -12.95 11.49
C GLU A 290 13.01 -14.15 12.33
N ARG A 291 12.45 -15.31 12.02
CA ARG A 291 12.74 -16.54 12.75
C ARG A 291 14.20 -16.95 12.66
N ARG A 292 14.81 -16.90 11.47
CA ARG A 292 16.24 -17.20 11.33
C ARG A 292 17.08 -16.21 12.13
N MET A 293 16.77 -14.92 12.08
CA MET A 293 17.46 -13.92 12.90
C MET A 293 17.35 -14.21 14.41
N HIS A 294 16.20 -14.71 14.87
CA HIS A 294 16.01 -15.11 16.26
C HIS A 294 16.69 -16.44 16.61
N THR A 295 16.71 -17.40 15.70
CA THR A 295 17.21 -18.77 15.95
C THR A 295 18.71 -18.90 15.75
N HIS A 296 19.32 -18.04 14.93
CA HIS A 296 20.73 -18.14 14.58
C HIS A 296 21.63 -17.86 15.80
N LYS A 297 21.95 -18.92 16.53
CA LYS A 297 23.09 -18.95 17.45
C LYS A 297 24.38 -18.97 16.62
N THR A 298 24.97 -17.78 16.51
CA THR A 298 26.40 -17.62 16.82
C THR A 298 27.39 -18.18 15.80
N THR A 299 27.62 -17.44 14.70
CA THR A 299 28.96 -17.38 14.11
C THR A 299 29.54 -16.04 14.52
N LEU A 300 30.34 -16.04 15.58
CA LEU A 300 30.98 -14.82 16.07
C LEU A 300 32.18 -14.55 15.17
N ARG A 301 32.11 -13.48 14.39
CA ARG A 301 33.33 -12.92 13.81
C ARG A 301 33.84 -11.89 14.80
N GLY A 302 34.97 -12.18 15.42
CA GLY A 302 35.67 -11.24 16.27
C GLY A 302 36.14 -10.05 15.44
N LYS A 303 35.57 -8.87 15.69
CA LYS A 303 36.10 -7.62 15.14
C LYS A 303 37.17 -7.12 16.08
N GLN A 304 38.34 -6.79 15.54
CA GLN A 304 39.41 -6.16 16.30
C GLN A 304 39.28 -4.64 16.19
N LEU A 305 38.84 -3.98 17.27
CA LEU A 305 38.73 -2.52 17.34
C LEU A 305 39.36 -1.99 18.65
N PRO A 306 39.84 -0.74 18.69
CA PRO A 306 40.32 -0.11 19.91
C PRO A 306 39.24 0.00 20.99
N LEU A 307 39.64 0.01 22.27
CA LEU A 307 38.74 0.11 23.42
C LEU A 307 37.78 1.31 23.33
N SER A 308 38.29 2.46 22.88
CA SER A 308 37.50 3.69 22.73
C SER A 308 36.33 3.54 21.76
N VAL A 309 36.52 2.77 20.68
CA VAL A 309 35.48 2.51 19.67
C VAL A 309 34.38 1.62 20.25
N TRP A 310 34.75 0.61 21.04
CA TRP A 310 33.77 -0.26 21.69
C TRP A 310 32.93 0.47 22.73
N ILE A 311 33.55 1.33 23.55
CA ILE A 311 32.84 2.15 24.53
C ILE A 311 31.88 3.12 23.83
N GLN A 312 32.30 3.74 22.72
CA GLN A 312 31.41 4.60 21.90
C GLN A 312 30.24 3.83 21.28
N GLN A 313 30.42 2.54 20.99
CA GLN A 313 29.35 1.64 20.53
C GLN A 313 28.45 1.14 21.67
N GLY A 314 28.66 1.60 22.91
CA GLY A 314 27.83 1.26 24.07
C GLY A 314 28.24 -0.02 24.79
N TRP A 315 29.42 -0.58 24.49
CA TRP A 315 29.91 -1.76 25.21
C TRP A 315 30.52 -1.38 26.56
N PRO A 316 30.20 -2.10 27.64
CA PRO A 316 30.79 -1.85 28.95
C PRO A 316 32.29 -2.19 28.92
N ARG A 317 33.12 -1.28 29.44
CA ARG A 317 34.59 -1.37 29.43
C ARG A 317 35.09 -2.72 29.96
N GLU A 318 34.55 -3.17 31.09
CA GLU A 318 34.94 -4.42 31.75
C GLU A 318 34.76 -5.66 30.86
N VAL A 319 33.69 -5.69 30.07
CA VAL A 319 33.40 -6.82 29.15
C VAL A 319 34.36 -6.84 27.98
N VAL A 320 34.73 -5.66 27.47
CA VAL A 320 35.67 -5.51 26.36
C VAL A 320 37.08 -5.88 26.79
N GLU A 321 37.50 -5.41 27.97
CA GLU A 321 38.83 -5.69 28.53
C GLU A 321 39.05 -7.18 28.85
N ALA A 322 37.98 -7.92 29.14
CA ALA A 322 38.01 -9.37 29.35
C ALA A 322 38.17 -10.19 28.05
N GLN A 323 38.03 -9.58 26.86
CA GLN A 323 38.22 -10.27 25.58
C GLN A 323 39.70 -10.39 25.20
N PRO A 324 40.08 -11.34 24.31
CA PRO A 324 41.42 -11.41 23.76
C PRO A 324 41.82 -10.07 23.14
N ASN A 325 43.02 -9.61 23.48
CA ASN A 325 43.54 -8.35 22.99
C ASN A 325 44.92 -8.56 22.34
N GLU A 326 45.18 -7.77 21.32
CA GLU A 326 46.42 -7.79 20.56
C GLU A 326 46.87 -6.34 20.34
N TRP A 327 48.18 -6.10 20.31
CA TRP A 327 48.69 -4.79 19.92
C TRP A 327 48.62 -4.66 18.39
N SER A 328 47.88 -3.65 17.89
CA SER A 328 47.78 -3.41 16.44
C SER A 328 48.70 -2.28 16.02
N GLU A 329 49.67 -2.58 15.15
CA GLU A 329 50.56 -1.56 14.57
C GLU A 329 49.80 -0.52 13.75
N ALA A 330 48.69 -0.90 13.12
CA ALA A 330 47.88 -0.01 12.28
C ALA A 330 47.21 1.11 13.08
N TYR A 331 46.74 0.82 14.30
CA TYR A 331 46.07 1.78 15.18
C TYR A 331 47.00 2.35 16.26
N GLN A 332 48.20 1.80 16.41
CA GLN A 332 49.16 2.11 17.49
C GLN A 332 48.52 2.07 18.88
N CYS A 333 47.63 1.09 19.11
CA CYS A 333 46.98 0.86 20.39
C CYS A 333 46.58 -0.61 20.55
N GLN A 334 46.21 -0.98 21.77
CA GLN A 334 45.67 -2.31 22.07
C GLN A 334 44.25 -2.45 21.49
N VAL A 335 44.06 -3.42 20.62
CA VAL A 335 42.75 -3.74 20.02
C VAL A 335 42.15 -4.95 20.72
N TYR A 336 40.84 -4.90 20.92
CA TYR A 336 40.08 -5.94 21.61
C TYR A 336 39.21 -6.66 20.60
N CYS A 337 39.29 -7.99 20.60
CA CYS A 337 38.54 -8.85 19.71
C CYS A 337 37.17 -9.16 20.31
N VAL A 338 36.23 -8.22 20.16
CA VAL A 338 34.85 -8.43 20.61
C VAL A 338 34.12 -9.23 19.53
N ASN A 339 33.58 -10.36 19.97
CA ASN A 339 32.78 -11.25 19.17
C ASN A 339 31.40 -10.62 18.90
N VAL A 340 31.29 -9.88 17.79
CA VAL A 340 30.03 -9.25 17.37
C VAL A 340 29.27 -10.16 16.42
N LYS A 341 27.97 -10.31 16.67
CA LYS A 341 27.05 -11.03 15.78
C LYS A 341 26.62 -10.09 14.67
N GLU A 342 27.27 -10.20 13.51
CA GLU A 342 26.78 -9.51 12.31
C GLU A 342 25.95 -10.48 11.48
N LEU A 343 24.63 -10.31 11.57
CA LEU A 343 23.72 -10.89 10.61
C LEU A 343 23.15 -9.74 9.80
N SER A 344 23.51 -9.68 8.52
CA SER A 344 22.86 -8.78 7.60
C SER A 344 21.47 -9.34 7.31
N TRP A 345 20.44 -8.65 7.80
CA TRP A 345 19.04 -8.96 7.48
C TRP A 345 18.84 -9.15 5.97
N GLN A 346 19.51 -8.31 5.17
CA GLN A 346 19.44 -8.34 3.71
C GLN A 346 19.95 -9.66 3.12
N GLU A 347 21.04 -10.21 3.67
CA GLU A 347 21.63 -11.46 3.18
C GLU A 347 20.71 -12.64 3.47
N GLU A 348 20.19 -12.73 4.69
CA GLU A 348 19.30 -13.82 5.07
C GLU A 348 17.92 -13.71 4.38
N PHE A 349 17.41 -12.49 4.21
CA PHE A 349 16.22 -12.22 3.42
C PHE A 349 16.39 -12.71 1.97
N ASN A 350 17.48 -12.31 1.29
CA ASN A 350 17.77 -12.73 -0.08
C ASN A 350 17.92 -14.26 -0.17
N ARG A 351 18.56 -14.89 0.82
CA ARG A 351 18.75 -16.35 0.87
C ARG A 351 17.41 -17.08 0.98
N ILE A 352 16.55 -16.66 1.90
CA ILE A 352 15.20 -17.25 2.07
C ILE A 352 14.35 -17.02 0.82
N GLU A 353 14.40 -15.81 0.25
CA GLU A 353 13.67 -15.50 -0.98
C GLU A 353 14.11 -16.39 -2.15
N GLN A 354 15.42 -16.61 -2.31
CA GLN A 354 15.96 -17.53 -3.32
C GLN A 354 15.51 -18.97 -3.09
N GLN A 355 15.49 -19.45 -1.84
CA GLN A 355 14.99 -20.79 -1.50
C GLN A 355 13.50 -20.95 -1.87
N ILE A 356 12.67 -19.97 -1.53
CA ILE A 356 11.24 -19.99 -1.89
C ILE A 356 11.07 -19.96 -3.42
N LEU A 357 11.82 -19.12 -4.13
CA LEU A 357 11.80 -19.05 -5.59
C LEU A 357 12.21 -20.37 -6.26
N GLN A 358 13.20 -21.07 -5.72
CA GLN A 358 13.62 -22.39 -6.21
C GLN A 358 12.48 -23.40 -6.07
N HIS A 359 11.83 -23.48 -4.90
CA HIS A 359 10.68 -24.36 -4.71
C HIS A 359 9.49 -24.00 -5.62
N GLU A 360 9.20 -22.72 -5.83
CA GLU A 360 8.17 -22.28 -6.80
C GLU A 360 8.48 -22.79 -8.22
N GLN A 361 9.76 -22.71 -8.64
CA GLN A 361 10.21 -23.17 -9.93
C GLN A 361 10.13 -24.69 -10.05
N GLU A 362 10.58 -25.44 -9.05
CA GLU A 362 10.52 -26.90 -9.00
C GLU A 362 9.08 -27.41 -9.13
N ILE A 363 8.14 -26.86 -8.35
CA ILE A 363 6.71 -27.23 -8.43
C ILE A 363 6.13 -26.90 -9.81
N THR A 364 6.51 -25.76 -10.39
CA THR A 364 6.06 -25.35 -11.73
C THR A 364 6.62 -26.27 -12.82
N GLN A 365 7.89 -26.66 -12.72
CA GLN A 365 8.52 -27.61 -13.64
C GLN A 365 7.88 -28.99 -13.54
N ASN A 366 7.66 -29.49 -12.32
CA ASN A 366 7.00 -30.78 -12.07
C ASN A 366 5.58 -30.83 -12.65
N ARG A 367 4.83 -29.71 -12.60
CA ARG A 367 3.52 -29.60 -13.26
C ARG A 367 3.59 -29.66 -14.76
N LYS A 368 4.58 -29.00 -15.37
CA LYS A 368 4.80 -29.04 -16.83
C LYS A 368 5.24 -30.43 -17.30
N GLY A 369 6.11 -31.09 -16.52
CA GLY A 369 6.58 -32.45 -16.81
C GLY A 369 5.46 -33.49 -16.82
N LYS A 370 4.54 -33.44 -15.83
CA LYS A 370 3.38 -34.34 -15.80
C LYS A 370 2.45 -34.14 -17.00
N LYS A 371 2.23 -32.89 -17.43
CA LYS A 371 1.38 -32.62 -18.60
C LYS A 371 1.99 -33.16 -19.89
N LYS A 372 3.31 -33.03 -20.07
CA LYS A 372 3.99 -33.56 -21.26
C LYS A 372 3.99 -35.10 -21.29
N LYS A 373 4.16 -35.76 -20.15
CA LYS A 373 4.15 -37.23 -20.07
C LYS A 373 2.76 -37.83 -20.30
N ALA A 374 1.69 -37.09 -20.01
CA ALA A 374 0.31 -37.51 -20.30
C ALA A 374 -0.09 -37.31 -21.78
N GLU A 375 0.65 -36.51 -22.55
CA GLU A 375 0.34 -36.19 -23.95
C GLU A 375 1.11 -37.10 -24.94
N ASP A 376 2.22 -37.72 -24.51
CA ASP A 376 3.04 -38.66 -25.31
C ASP A 376 2.79 -40.15 -24.96
N GLY A 377 1.98 -40.44 -23.94
CA GLY A 377 1.65 -41.79 -23.50
C GLY A 377 0.39 -42.32 -24.17
N ASN A 378 0.49 -42.74 -25.43
CA ASN A 378 -0.44 -43.72 -25.99
C ASN A 378 -0.10 -45.09 -25.40
N ASP A 379 -1.12 -45.77 -24.88
CA ASP A 379 -1.14 -47.15 -24.35
C ASP A 379 -0.83 -47.39 -22.85
N ALA A 380 -1.89 -47.91 -22.19
CA ALA A 380 -1.93 -48.76 -20.99
C ALA A 380 -1.42 -48.20 -19.64
N GLU A 381 -2.35 -47.75 -18.78
CA GLU A 381 -3.01 -48.59 -17.76
C GLU A 381 -3.63 -47.69 -16.69
N GLU A 382 -4.86 -48.02 -16.32
CA GLU A 382 -5.60 -47.41 -15.22
C GLU A 382 -4.82 -47.52 -13.91
N ASN A 383 -4.42 -46.38 -13.36
CA ASN A 383 -4.36 -46.26 -11.91
C ASN A 383 -4.68 -44.83 -11.48
N ALA A 384 -5.82 -44.75 -10.79
CA ALA A 384 -6.39 -43.58 -10.21
C ALA A 384 -5.48 -42.98 -9.11
N SER A 385 -5.34 -41.66 -9.10
CA SER A 385 -5.35 -40.92 -7.84
C SER A 385 -5.92 -39.51 -8.05
N ASP A 386 -7.17 -39.39 -7.62
CA ASP A 386 -7.60 -38.40 -6.63
C ASP A 386 -7.23 -36.93 -6.91
N GLN A 387 -7.98 -36.32 -7.83
CA GLN A 387 -8.35 -34.91 -7.72
C GLN A 387 -9.82 -34.84 -7.31
N GLY A 388 -10.06 -34.91 -5.99
CA GLY A 388 -11.36 -34.62 -5.39
C GLY A 388 -11.85 -33.21 -5.70
N GLU A 389 -12.60 -33.09 -6.79
CA GLU A 389 -13.72 -32.17 -6.92
C GLU A 389 -14.90 -32.85 -6.19
N MET A 390 -15.25 -32.30 -5.02
CA MET A 390 -16.41 -32.74 -4.25
C MET A 390 -17.66 -32.26 -4.98
N ASP A 391 -18.21 -33.12 -5.83
CA ASP A 391 -19.59 -33.03 -6.31
C ASP A 391 -20.43 -34.12 -5.64
N LEU A 392 -21.62 -33.71 -5.19
CA LEU A 392 -22.64 -34.58 -4.59
C LEU A 392 -23.18 -35.57 -5.65
N PRO A 393 -23.67 -36.76 -5.25
CA PRO A 393 -23.93 -37.84 -6.19
C PRO A 393 -25.20 -37.57 -7.01
N ALA A 394 -25.04 -37.42 -8.32
CA ALA A 394 -26.09 -37.64 -9.29
C ALA A 394 -25.96 -39.07 -9.85
N THR A 395 -27.09 -39.75 -9.84
CA THR A 395 -27.36 -41.08 -10.38
C THR A 395 -26.89 -41.25 -11.83
N GLU A 396 -26.27 -42.40 -12.08
CA GLU A 396 -25.83 -42.88 -13.40
C GLU A 396 -27.03 -43.07 -14.34
N ALA A 397 -26.99 -42.46 -15.52
CA ALA A 397 -27.59 -43.00 -16.74
C ALA A 397 -27.05 -42.29 -18.00
N GLU A 398 -26.44 -43.10 -18.86
CA GLU A 398 -26.47 -43.03 -20.33
C GLU A 398 -25.56 -42.07 -21.12
N LYS A 399 -24.46 -42.69 -21.58
CA LYS A 399 -23.79 -42.44 -22.86
C LYS A 399 -24.78 -42.49 -24.06
N LYS A 400 -25.36 -41.35 -24.48
CA LYS A 400 -25.71 -41.09 -25.90
C LYS A 400 -26.34 -39.70 -26.12
N SER A 401 -25.51 -38.66 -26.26
CA SER A 401 -25.73 -37.59 -27.24
C SER A 401 -24.50 -36.68 -27.27
N LYS A 402 -23.72 -36.78 -28.36
CA LYS A 402 -22.63 -35.85 -28.66
C LYS A 402 -23.23 -34.61 -29.32
N GLU A 403 -24.22 -33.99 -28.69
CA GLU A 403 -24.62 -32.64 -29.05
C GLU A 403 -23.55 -31.69 -28.53
N LYS A 404 -22.81 -31.10 -29.48
CA LYS A 404 -21.85 -30.02 -29.23
C LYS A 404 -22.62 -28.91 -28.52
N ASN A 405 -22.51 -28.82 -27.21
CA ASN A 405 -23.05 -27.69 -26.46
C ASN A 405 -22.47 -26.39 -27.07
N PRO A 406 -23.29 -25.55 -27.73
CA PRO A 406 -22.81 -24.33 -28.41
C PRO A 406 -22.16 -23.35 -27.43
N GLU A 407 -22.53 -23.42 -26.16
CA GLU A 407 -21.95 -22.62 -25.08
C GLU A 407 -20.47 -22.96 -24.84
N ALA A 408 -20.10 -24.25 -24.91
CA ALA A 408 -18.72 -24.69 -24.74
C ALA A 408 -17.82 -24.24 -25.90
N ALA A 409 -18.37 -24.19 -27.13
CA ALA A 409 -17.66 -23.66 -28.29
C ALA A 409 -17.47 -22.14 -28.18
N ALA A 410 -18.50 -21.39 -27.77
CA ALA A 410 -18.42 -19.96 -27.54
C ALA A 410 -17.40 -19.60 -26.44
N LYS A 411 -17.36 -20.36 -25.33
CA LYS A 411 -16.36 -20.16 -24.26
C LYS A 411 -14.93 -20.39 -24.74
N LYS A 412 -14.70 -21.41 -25.56
CA LYS A 412 -13.38 -21.67 -26.18
C LYS A 412 -12.97 -20.52 -27.11
N GLU A 413 -13.89 -19.98 -27.89
CA GLU A 413 -13.59 -18.88 -28.80
C GLU A 413 -13.32 -17.56 -28.06
N ARG A 414 -14.10 -17.26 -27.00
CA ARG A 414 -13.81 -16.13 -26.10
C ARG A 414 -12.41 -16.24 -25.49
N ALA A 415 -12.00 -17.43 -25.06
CA ALA A 415 -10.66 -17.65 -24.51
C ALA A 415 -9.55 -17.40 -25.55
N LYS A 416 -9.76 -17.80 -26.82
CA LYS A 416 -8.82 -17.51 -27.92
C LYS A 416 -8.75 -16.00 -28.20
N ASN A 417 -9.90 -15.32 -28.29
CA ASN A 417 -9.97 -13.88 -28.50
C ASN A 417 -9.24 -13.09 -27.40
N VAL A 418 -9.42 -13.48 -26.14
CA VAL A 418 -8.68 -12.91 -25.00
C VAL A 418 -7.18 -13.18 -25.13
N GLY A 419 -6.78 -14.36 -25.62
CA GLY A 419 -5.39 -14.68 -25.93
C GLY A 419 -4.78 -13.77 -27.00
N ILE A 420 -5.50 -13.55 -28.11
CA ILE A 420 -5.08 -12.68 -29.21
C ILE A 420 -5.00 -11.22 -28.75
N ALA A 421 -6.01 -10.72 -28.04
CA ALA A 421 -6.06 -9.35 -27.52
C ALA A 421 -4.90 -9.07 -26.55
N ASN A 422 -4.62 -9.99 -25.63
CA ASN A 422 -3.50 -9.86 -24.69
C ASN A 422 -2.14 -9.89 -25.40
N ARG A 423 -1.98 -10.72 -26.44
CA ARG A 423 -0.75 -10.76 -27.25
C ARG A 423 -0.57 -9.45 -28.02
N ALA A 424 -1.63 -8.96 -28.64
CA ALA A 424 -1.65 -7.69 -29.37
C ALA A 424 -1.27 -6.52 -28.45
N ALA A 425 -1.92 -6.40 -27.28
CA ALA A 425 -1.66 -5.35 -26.30
C ALA A 425 -0.19 -5.34 -25.84
N LYS A 426 0.39 -6.53 -25.57
CA LYS A 426 1.81 -6.65 -25.20
C LYS A 426 2.77 -6.30 -26.34
N ALA A 427 2.35 -6.48 -27.59
CA ALA A 427 3.19 -6.22 -28.76
C ALA A 427 3.26 -4.74 -29.16
N VAL A 428 2.17 -3.98 -28.98
CA VAL A 428 2.09 -2.56 -29.42
C VAL A 428 3.22 -1.70 -28.87
N GLY A 429 3.53 -1.81 -27.57
CA GLY A 429 4.57 -0.98 -26.92
C GLY A 429 5.96 -1.14 -27.53
N PRO A 430 6.54 -2.36 -27.51
CA PRO A 430 7.86 -2.62 -28.09
C PRO A 430 7.95 -2.32 -29.59
N LEU A 431 6.93 -2.67 -30.38
CA LEU A 431 6.92 -2.41 -31.83
C LEU A 431 6.90 -0.90 -32.12
N GLN A 432 6.05 -0.14 -31.41
CA GLN A 432 5.98 1.31 -31.55
C GLN A 432 7.28 2.00 -31.14
N GLN A 433 7.94 1.52 -30.07
CA GLN A 433 9.22 2.07 -29.62
C GLN A 433 10.33 1.85 -30.65
N ALA A 434 10.40 0.66 -31.26
CA ALA A 434 11.34 0.36 -32.33
C ALA A 434 11.09 1.25 -33.56
N LEU A 435 9.83 1.37 -33.98
CA LEU A 435 9.41 2.22 -35.11
C LEU A 435 9.82 3.69 -34.88
N THR A 436 9.53 4.23 -33.69
CA THR A 436 9.87 5.62 -33.33
C THR A 436 11.38 5.83 -33.32
N THR A 437 12.15 4.86 -32.84
CA THR A 437 13.62 4.94 -32.80
C THR A 437 14.23 4.97 -34.20
N LEU A 438 13.77 4.11 -35.10
CA LEU A 438 14.26 4.07 -36.48
C LEU A 438 13.89 5.36 -37.24
N SER A 439 12.64 5.82 -37.11
CA SER A 439 12.18 7.08 -37.72
C SER A 439 13.01 8.29 -37.25
N GLN A 440 13.33 8.38 -35.96
CA GLN A 440 14.19 9.46 -35.44
C GLN A 440 15.62 9.39 -36.00
N LEU A 441 16.16 8.18 -36.20
CA LEU A 441 17.50 8.01 -36.78
C LEU A 441 17.52 8.39 -38.26
N GLU A 442 16.50 8.01 -39.03
CA GLU A 442 16.33 8.41 -40.43
C GLU A 442 16.24 9.94 -40.55
N GLN A 443 15.44 10.61 -39.71
CA GLN A 443 15.35 12.07 -39.68
C GLN A 443 16.68 12.74 -39.34
N ARG A 444 17.48 12.15 -38.44
CA ARG A 444 18.80 12.69 -38.09
C ARG A 444 19.81 12.50 -39.22
N LEU A 445 19.77 11.37 -39.91
CA LEU A 445 20.63 11.10 -41.06
C LEU A 445 20.34 12.06 -42.20
N ALA A 446 19.06 12.27 -42.52
CA ALA A 446 18.61 13.24 -43.52
C ALA A 446 19.12 14.65 -43.21
N LYS A 447 19.10 15.09 -41.94
CA LYS A 447 19.65 16.40 -41.53
C LYS A 447 21.17 16.51 -41.63
N SER A 448 21.89 15.39 -41.56
CA SER A 448 23.36 15.37 -41.58
C SER A 448 23.96 15.23 -42.98
N ASN A 449 23.14 15.08 -44.02
CA ASN A 449 23.57 14.83 -45.41
C ASN A 449 24.57 13.66 -45.53
N VAL A 450 24.47 12.65 -44.66
CA VAL A 450 25.32 11.46 -44.72
C VAL A 450 24.68 10.43 -45.65
N THR A 451 25.43 9.97 -46.65
CA THR A 451 25.00 8.92 -47.56
C THR A 451 24.91 7.58 -46.81
N VAL A 452 23.73 6.96 -46.80
CA VAL A 452 23.51 5.63 -46.21
C VAL A 452 23.78 4.57 -47.28
N GLU A 453 24.49 3.52 -46.90
CA GLU A 453 24.73 2.36 -47.77
C GLU A 453 23.40 1.75 -48.25
N ALA A 454 23.31 1.43 -49.55
CA ALA A 454 22.06 1.02 -50.20
C ALA A 454 21.42 -0.20 -49.52
N ASP A 455 22.24 -1.18 -49.11
CA ASP A 455 21.78 -2.41 -48.46
C ASP A 455 21.20 -2.15 -47.06
N LEU A 456 21.84 -1.27 -46.29
CA LEU A 456 21.34 -0.86 -44.97
C LEU A 456 20.03 -0.06 -45.10
N ALA A 457 19.93 0.82 -46.11
CA ALA A 457 18.72 1.58 -46.39
C ALA A 457 17.56 0.69 -46.86
N ALA A 458 17.84 -0.34 -47.68
CA ALA A 458 16.84 -1.34 -48.08
C ALA A 458 16.35 -2.16 -46.87
N THR A 459 17.28 -2.61 -46.03
CA THR A 459 16.96 -3.36 -44.80
C THR A 459 16.14 -2.52 -43.83
N CYS A 460 16.49 -1.25 -43.62
CA CYS A 460 15.74 -0.32 -42.78
C CYS A 460 14.29 -0.16 -43.26
N ARG A 461 14.09 0.08 -44.56
CA ARG A 461 12.75 0.22 -45.15
C ARG A 461 11.90 -1.04 -44.98
N ASN A 462 12.49 -2.22 -45.16
CA ASN A 462 11.77 -3.49 -44.94
C ASN A 462 11.34 -3.65 -43.47
N VAL A 463 12.27 -3.47 -42.54
CA VAL A 463 11.99 -3.59 -41.09
C VAL A 463 10.95 -2.55 -40.65
N VAL A 464 11.05 -1.30 -41.09
CA VAL A 464 10.06 -0.24 -40.80
C VAL A 464 8.69 -0.61 -41.37
N GLY A 465 8.62 -1.11 -42.61
CA GLY A 465 7.39 -1.59 -43.23
C GLY A 465 6.73 -2.69 -42.41
N GLN A 466 7.48 -3.73 -42.02
CA GLN A 466 6.97 -4.82 -41.20
C GLN A 466 6.52 -4.36 -39.81
N LEU A 467 7.34 -3.55 -39.12
CA LEU A 467 6.99 -2.99 -37.81
C LEU A 467 5.71 -2.15 -37.86
N SER A 468 5.54 -1.33 -38.90
CA SER A 468 4.36 -0.49 -39.07
C SER A 468 3.09 -1.34 -39.26
N GLY A 469 3.11 -2.31 -40.19
CA GLY A 469 1.99 -3.22 -40.44
C GLY A 469 1.63 -4.06 -39.23
N TRP A 470 2.62 -4.58 -38.49
CA TRP A 470 2.38 -5.35 -37.26
C TRP A 470 1.83 -4.49 -36.12
N THR A 471 2.29 -3.25 -36.00
CA THR A 471 1.77 -2.30 -34.99
C THR A 471 0.32 -1.95 -35.27
N GLU A 472 -0.03 -1.68 -36.53
CA GLU A 472 -1.40 -1.39 -36.94
C GLU A 472 -2.33 -2.58 -36.74
N ALA A 473 -1.92 -3.78 -37.15
CA ALA A 473 -2.67 -5.01 -36.91
C ALA A 473 -2.89 -5.23 -35.40
N ALA A 474 -1.86 -5.06 -34.57
CA ALA A 474 -1.99 -5.21 -33.12
C ALA A 474 -2.95 -4.18 -32.51
N ARG A 475 -2.87 -2.90 -32.91
CA ARG A 475 -3.82 -1.86 -32.44
C ARG A 475 -5.25 -2.16 -32.86
N SER A 476 -5.46 -2.62 -34.09
CA SER A 476 -6.76 -3.02 -34.61
C SER A 476 -7.38 -4.16 -33.78
N ARG A 477 -6.60 -5.17 -33.39
CA ARG A 477 -7.08 -6.25 -32.50
C ARG A 477 -7.44 -5.77 -31.09
N VAL A 478 -6.65 -4.86 -30.52
CA VAL A 478 -6.94 -4.27 -29.20
C VAL A 478 -8.24 -3.46 -29.26
N ALA A 479 -8.40 -2.62 -30.28
CA ALA A 479 -9.63 -1.85 -30.50
C ALA A 479 -10.85 -2.75 -30.72
N ALA A 480 -10.73 -3.79 -31.56
CA ALA A 480 -11.79 -4.76 -31.77
C ALA A 480 -12.16 -5.51 -30.48
N SER A 481 -11.17 -5.86 -29.65
CA SER A 481 -11.45 -6.52 -28.37
C SER A 481 -12.17 -5.62 -27.37
N ALA A 482 -11.87 -4.31 -27.36
CA ALA A 482 -12.55 -3.35 -26.50
C ALA A 482 -14.01 -3.19 -26.92
N GLY A 483 -14.27 -3.05 -28.23
CA GLY A 483 -15.63 -2.97 -28.76
C GLY A 483 -16.48 -4.24 -28.53
N LEU A 484 -15.86 -5.41 -28.34
CA LEU A 484 -16.58 -6.64 -27.97
C LEU A 484 -16.99 -6.66 -26.49
N MET A 485 -16.22 -6.01 -25.62
CA MET A 485 -16.55 -5.89 -24.19
C MET A 485 -17.74 -4.94 -24.00
N ASP A 486 -17.80 -3.86 -24.78
CA ASP A 486 -18.87 -2.84 -24.67
C ASP A 486 -20.24 -3.35 -25.16
N LYS A 487 -20.27 -4.35 -26.07
CA LYS A 487 -21.50 -4.90 -26.66
C LYS A 487 -22.17 -6.01 -25.83
N GLY A 488 -21.84 -6.14 -24.54
CA GLY A 488 -22.54 -7.06 -23.65
C GLY A 488 -22.15 -8.54 -23.78
N GLY A 489 -20.90 -8.82 -24.17
CA GLY A 489 -20.27 -10.15 -24.00
C GLY A 489 -20.77 -11.30 -24.90
N ASP A 490 -21.97 -11.22 -25.47
CA ASP A 490 -22.61 -12.32 -26.21
C ASP A 490 -22.32 -12.36 -27.72
N CYS A 491 -21.63 -11.36 -28.25
CA CYS A 491 -21.18 -11.38 -29.64
C CYS A 491 -19.93 -12.27 -29.78
N ALA A 492 -20.11 -13.52 -30.18
CA ALA A 492 -19.03 -14.48 -30.47
C ALA A 492 -18.32 -14.19 -31.81
N VAL A 493 -17.94 -12.94 -32.06
CA VAL A 493 -17.17 -12.58 -33.26
C VAL A 493 -15.73 -13.07 -33.06
N GLN A 494 -15.27 -13.93 -33.95
CA GLN A 494 -13.90 -14.41 -33.96
C GLN A 494 -12.94 -13.27 -34.33
N LEU A 495 -11.97 -12.97 -33.47
CA LEU A 495 -10.89 -12.05 -33.83
C LEU A 495 -9.95 -12.78 -34.79
N GLU A 496 -9.62 -12.16 -35.93
CA GLU A 496 -8.66 -12.78 -36.83
C GLU A 496 -7.27 -12.82 -36.18
N ALA A 497 -6.46 -13.79 -36.60
CA ALA A 497 -5.12 -13.99 -36.06
C ALA A 497 -4.22 -12.75 -36.29
N LEU A 498 -3.22 -12.59 -35.42
CA LEU A 498 -2.15 -11.62 -35.66
C LEU A 498 -1.25 -12.12 -36.81
N PRO A 499 -0.68 -11.23 -37.63
CA PRO A 499 0.18 -11.61 -38.75
C PRO A 499 1.59 -12.05 -38.31
N PHE A 500 1.80 -12.32 -37.02
CA PHE A 500 3.08 -12.71 -36.44
C PHE A 500 2.88 -13.56 -35.18
N GLU A 501 3.84 -14.45 -34.94
CA GLU A 501 3.98 -15.17 -33.68
C GLU A 501 4.95 -14.46 -32.73
N ALA A 502 4.99 -14.90 -31.47
CA ALA A 502 5.87 -14.31 -30.46
C ALA A 502 7.37 -14.46 -30.81
N ALA A 503 7.74 -15.51 -31.54
CA ALA A 503 9.10 -15.70 -32.03
C ALA A 503 9.46 -14.66 -33.10
N ASP A 504 8.55 -14.41 -34.05
CA ASP A 504 8.75 -13.42 -35.12
C ASP A 504 8.88 -12.01 -34.57
N GLN A 505 8.07 -11.68 -33.54
CA GLN A 505 8.17 -10.42 -32.81
C GLN A 505 9.57 -10.21 -32.23
N LYS A 506 10.18 -11.25 -31.64
CA LYS A 506 11.54 -11.15 -31.09
C LYS A 506 12.56 -10.95 -32.19
N THR A 507 12.42 -11.68 -33.29
CA THR A 507 13.32 -11.60 -34.44
C THR A 507 13.30 -10.21 -35.08
N ILE A 508 12.11 -9.63 -35.34
CA ILE A 508 12.03 -8.29 -35.94
C ILE A 508 12.57 -7.19 -35.04
N LEU A 509 12.38 -7.31 -33.71
CA LEU A 509 12.91 -6.36 -32.75
C LEU A 509 14.44 -6.44 -32.67
N GLN A 510 15.02 -7.63 -32.80
CA GLN A 510 16.47 -7.81 -32.89
C GLN A 510 17.03 -7.23 -34.20
N GLN A 511 16.36 -7.46 -35.33
CA GLN A 511 16.73 -6.85 -36.61
C GLN A 511 16.65 -5.32 -36.55
N ALA A 512 15.59 -4.76 -35.95
CA ALA A 512 15.46 -3.32 -35.73
C ALA A 512 16.59 -2.75 -34.86
N ALA A 513 17.04 -3.47 -33.85
CA ALA A 513 18.16 -3.06 -33.00
C ALA A 513 19.50 -3.02 -33.77
N GLU A 514 19.77 -4.02 -34.63
CA GLU A 514 20.97 -4.05 -35.47
C GLU A 514 20.95 -2.96 -36.54
N VAL A 515 19.81 -2.73 -37.21
CA VAL A 515 19.64 -1.60 -38.15
C VAL A 515 19.88 -0.28 -37.42
N ALA A 516 19.29 -0.09 -36.23
CA ALA A 516 19.49 1.13 -35.45
C ALA A 516 20.97 1.33 -35.04
N LYS A 517 21.72 0.24 -34.79
CA LYS A 517 23.16 0.30 -34.51
C LYS A 517 23.95 0.73 -35.75
N GLY A 518 23.63 0.18 -36.92
CA GLY A 518 24.21 0.58 -38.21
C GLY A 518 23.98 2.06 -38.52
N LEU A 519 22.73 2.53 -38.42
CA LEU A 519 22.37 3.93 -38.65
C LEU A 519 23.06 4.89 -37.66
N ARG A 520 23.20 4.50 -36.39
CA ARG A 520 23.92 5.32 -35.38
C ARG A 520 25.41 5.43 -35.67
N ALA A 521 26.04 4.40 -36.24
CA ALA A 521 27.46 4.42 -36.57
C ALA A 521 27.80 5.44 -37.67
N LEU A 522 26.83 5.74 -38.55
CA LEU A 522 26.95 6.73 -39.62
C LEU A 522 26.77 8.18 -39.12
N LEU A 523 26.10 8.38 -37.98
CA LEU A 523 25.89 9.73 -37.45
C LEU A 523 27.20 10.32 -36.92
N PRO A 524 27.50 11.60 -37.19
CA PRO A 524 28.71 12.24 -36.68
C PRO A 524 28.71 12.19 -35.15
N LYS A 525 29.79 11.64 -34.58
CA LYS A 525 29.97 11.64 -33.13
C LYS A 525 29.97 13.10 -32.66
N PRO A 526 29.10 13.48 -31.71
CA PRO A 526 29.09 14.85 -31.22
C PRO A 526 30.49 15.18 -30.73
N LYS A 527 31.14 16.18 -31.36
CA LYS A 527 32.45 16.68 -30.91
C LYS A 527 32.30 16.96 -29.42
N ALA A 528 33.06 16.25 -28.59
CA ALA A 528 33.01 16.43 -27.15
C ALA A 528 33.18 17.93 -26.90
N LYS A 529 32.14 18.58 -26.35
CA LYS A 529 32.22 19.99 -25.99
C LYS A 529 33.44 20.10 -25.09
N ALA A 530 34.49 20.76 -25.58
CA ALA A 530 35.73 20.94 -24.87
C ALA A 530 35.37 21.43 -23.47
N LYS A 531 35.69 20.60 -22.47
CA LYS A 531 35.44 20.89 -21.07
C LYS A 531 36.10 22.24 -20.81
N ALA A 532 35.30 23.28 -20.61
CA ALA A 532 35.79 24.63 -20.41
C ALA A 532 36.70 24.62 -19.17
N GLU A 533 38.02 24.62 -19.41
CA GLU A 533 39.02 24.99 -18.42
C GLU A 533 38.90 26.50 -18.21
N SER A 534 38.01 26.92 -17.32
CA SER A 534 38.06 28.28 -16.76
C SER A 534 38.72 28.24 -15.38
N ARG A 535 39.99 28.59 -15.46
CA ARG A 535 40.98 29.01 -14.46
C ARG A 535 40.54 30.32 -13.77
N SER A 536 40.60 30.39 -12.43
CA SER A 536 41.34 31.44 -11.68
C SER A 536 41.10 31.39 -10.15
N PRO A 537 42.17 31.40 -9.32
CA PRO A 537 42.14 31.68 -7.89
C PRO A 537 42.53 33.14 -7.57
N GLY A 538 42.04 33.67 -6.45
CA GLY A 538 42.72 34.73 -5.68
C GLY A 538 42.21 36.16 -5.85
N ARG A 539 41.58 36.71 -4.80
CA ARG A 539 41.57 38.16 -4.52
C ARG A 539 41.89 38.39 -3.04
N GLN A 540 43.01 39.06 -2.82
CA GLN A 540 43.58 39.44 -1.52
C GLN A 540 42.81 40.59 -0.86
N ALA A 541 43.05 40.67 0.45
CA ALA A 541 42.61 41.65 1.42
C ALA A 541 42.98 43.11 1.10
N GLY A 542 42.13 44.03 1.59
CA GLY A 542 42.45 45.44 1.81
C GLY A 542 41.98 45.84 3.22
N GLN A 543 42.92 46.36 4.02
CA GLN A 543 42.75 46.93 5.36
C GLN A 543 42.17 48.35 5.31
N GLY A 544 41.56 48.82 6.41
CA GLY A 544 41.68 50.24 6.82
C GLY A 544 40.53 50.87 7.64
N SER A 545 40.81 51.11 8.93
CA SER A 545 40.28 52.16 9.86
C SER A 545 38.83 52.05 10.42
N GLU A 546 38.46 52.45 11.64
CA GLU A 546 39.08 52.71 12.97
C GLU A 546 37.93 53.09 13.96
N ALA A 547 38.12 52.87 15.26
CA ALA A 547 37.39 53.40 16.45
C ALA A 547 36.00 52.82 16.85
N SER A 548 35.92 52.10 17.99
CA SER A 548 35.77 52.64 19.37
C SER A 548 35.50 51.50 20.39
N LEU A 549 35.86 51.76 21.66
CA LEU A 549 35.98 50.83 22.81
C LEU A 549 34.66 50.23 23.35
N ALA A 550 34.72 48.99 23.87
CA ALA A 550 34.49 48.66 25.29
C ALA A 550 34.66 47.15 25.60
N GLU A 551 35.72 46.85 26.36
CA GLU A 551 35.81 46.00 27.57
C GLU A 551 35.14 44.60 27.69
N VAL A 552 35.98 43.61 28.06
CA VAL A 552 35.79 42.50 29.05
C VAL A 552 36.30 41.11 28.56
N GLN A 553 37.50 40.78 29.04
CA GLN A 553 38.00 39.51 29.63
C GLN A 553 38.09 38.15 28.87
N HIS A 554 39.31 37.58 29.01
CA HIS A 554 39.75 36.16 29.07
C HIS A 554 40.28 35.41 27.80
N SER A 555 41.58 35.13 27.86
CA SER A 555 42.43 34.24 27.03
C SER A 555 42.30 32.74 27.42
N PRO A 556 43.07 31.78 26.83
CA PRO A 556 43.46 31.56 25.43
C PRO A 556 43.14 30.10 24.97
N GLY A 557 43.03 29.85 23.65
CA GLY A 557 42.86 28.49 23.12
C GLY A 557 43.40 28.33 21.70
N ALA A 558 44.44 27.51 21.58
CA ALA A 558 45.28 27.34 20.39
C ALA A 558 44.55 26.75 19.16
N SER A 559 44.96 27.27 18.00
CA SER A 559 44.64 26.81 16.66
C SER A 559 45.39 25.51 16.32
N LEU A 560 44.68 24.48 15.88
CA LEU A 560 45.28 23.38 15.11
C LEU A 560 44.52 23.14 13.80
N LYS A 561 45.32 23.21 12.74
CA LYS A 561 45.01 23.03 11.33
C LYS A 561 44.35 21.67 11.06
N ARG A 562 43.30 21.69 10.25
CA ARG A 562 42.65 20.52 9.66
C ARG A 562 43.42 20.09 8.40
N PRO A 563 44.05 18.90 8.33
CA PRO A 563 44.66 18.42 7.10
C PRO A 563 43.61 17.82 6.16
N ALA A 564 43.96 17.86 4.87
CA ALA A 564 43.19 17.44 3.72
C ALA A 564 42.74 15.96 3.80
N ALA A 565 41.45 15.72 3.57
CA ALA A 565 40.93 14.38 3.36
C ALA A 565 41.26 13.92 1.92
N ALA A 566 41.98 12.80 1.87
CA ALA A 566 42.30 12.07 0.66
C ALA A 566 41.04 11.45 0.02
N LYS A 567 41.18 11.18 -1.29
CA LYS A 567 40.23 10.53 -2.20
C LYS A 567 39.52 9.33 -1.56
N ALA A 568 38.20 9.33 -1.64
CA ALA A 568 37.38 8.13 -1.46
C ALA A 568 36.51 7.92 -2.71
N ASP A 569 36.44 6.66 -3.11
CA ASP A 569 35.94 6.15 -4.37
C ASP A 569 34.45 6.37 -4.62
N SER A 570 34.14 6.29 -5.91
CA SER A 570 32.85 6.38 -6.60
C SER A 570 31.61 5.90 -5.82
N ALA A 571 30.72 6.84 -5.52
CA ALA A 571 29.33 6.55 -5.17
C ALA A 571 28.53 6.07 -6.40
N PRO A 572 27.74 4.99 -6.32
CA PRO A 572 26.88 4.56 -7.42
C PRO A 572 25.64 5.46 -7.55
N LYS A 573 25.40 5.92 -8.79
CA LYS A 573 24.22 6.70 -9.21
C LYS A 573 22.92 6.02 -8.77
N ARG A 574 22.14 6.70 -7.91
CA ARG A 574 20.72 6.42 -7.69
C ARG A 574 19.95 6.50 -9.02
N ARG A 575 19.44 5.38 -9.52
CA ARG A 575 18.42 5.34 -10.56
C ARG A 575 17.11 5.86 -9.97
N ARG A 576 16.62 7.00 -10.48
CA ARG A 576 15.23 7.42 -10.33
C ARG A 576 14.35 6.41 -11.06
N SER A 577 13.58 5.62 -10.33
CA SER A 577 12.41 4.91 -10.86
C SER A 577 11.35 5.95 -11.21
N LYS A 578 10.93 5.99 -12.48
CA LYS A 578 9.67 6.61 -12.90
C LYS A 578 8.57 5.58 -12.66
N CYS A 579 7.59 5.92 -11.84
CA CYS A 579 6.34 5.16 -11.71
C CYS A 579 5.47 5.36 -12.97
N PRO A 580 4.63 4.37 -13.31
CA PRO A 580 3.83 4.31 -14.53
C PRO A 580 2.73 5.37 -14.61
#